data_AF-A0A101GR88-F1
#
_entry.id   AF-A0A101GR88-F1
#
_cell.length_a   1.000
_cell.length_b   1.000
_cell.length_c   1.000
_cell.angle_alpha   90.00
_cell.angle_beta   90.00
_cell.angle_gamma   90.00
#
_symmetry.space_group_name_H-M   'P 1'
#
loop_
_entity.id
_entity.type
_entity.pdbx_description
1 polymer ?
#
loop_
_entity_poly.entity_id
_entity_poly.type
_entity_poly.pdbx_seq_one_letter_code
_entity_poly.pdbx_strand_id
1 'polypeptide(L)' 'MLNGEPVTILQTIEKQKRDEILRRIKIIEGVTQRQIARVIGLNQNTVFKA' A
#
# COMPACT_ATOMS: atom_id res chain seq x y z
N MET A 1 4.56 7.11 -8.67
CA MET A 1 5.40 7.78 -7.63
C MET A 1 4.47 8.33 -6.55
N LEU A 2 4.88 8.28 -5.29
CA LEU A 2 4.20 8.89 -4.14
C LEU A 2 4.92 10.19 -3.81
N ASN A 3 4.38 11.35 -4.18
CA ASN A 3 5.01 12.66 -3.96
C ASN A 3 6.47 12.75 -4.48
N GLY A 4 6.75 12.14 -5.63
CA GLY A 4 8.10 12.10 -6.22
C GLY A 4 8.97 10.93 -5.75
N GLU A 5 8.54 10.18 -4.73
CA GLU A 5 9.22 8.97 -4.29
C GLU A 5 8.71 7.70 -5.00
N PRO A 6 9.54 6.66 -5.12
CA PRO A 6 9.07 5.38 -5.61
C PRO A 6 8.06 4.75 -4.65
N VAL A 7 7.06 4.05 -5.19
CA VAL A 7 5.99 3.42 -4.39
C VAL A 7 6.55 2.34 -3.44
N THR A 8 7.73 1.81 -3.75
CA THR A 8 8.48 0.86 -2.91
C THR A 8 8.89 1.43 -1.56
N ILE A 9 8.85 2.76 -1.35
CA ILE A 9 9.06 3.38 -0.04
C ILE A 9 8.10 2.82 1.03
N LEU A 10 6.92 2.35 0.63
CA LEU A 10 5.94 1.71 1.53
C LEU A 10 6.46 0.41 2.17
N GLN A 11 7.58 -0.15 1.69
CA GLN A 11 8.25 -1.30 2.27
C GLN A 11 9.16 -0.93 3.45
N THR A 12 9.64 0.31 3.51
CA THR A 12 10.67 0.75 4.46
C THR A 12 10.16 1.75 5.50
N ILE A 13 9.05 2.46 5.23
CA ILE A 13 8.46 3.38 6.21
C ILE A 13 7.85 2.65 7.41
N GLU A 14 7.67 3.40 8.49
CA GLU A 14 7.05 2.92 9.72
C GLU A 14 5.66 2.32 9.46
N LYS A 15 5.40 1.18 10.13
CA LYS A 15 4.15 0.41 9.99
C LYS A 15 2.90 1.28 10.09
N GLN A 16 2.86 2.19 11.07
CA GLN A 16 1.67 3.00 11.34
C GLN A 16 1.35 3.95 10.16
N LYS A 17 2.38 4.60 9.61
CA LYS A 17 2.26 5.45 8.42
C LYS A 17 1.90 4.65 7.17
N ARG A 18 2.53 3.49 6.98
CA ARG A 18 2.21 2.59 5.87
C ARG A 18 0.75 2.16 5.90
N ASP A 19 0.27 1.74 7.07
CA ASP A 19 -1.08 1.21 7.21
C ASP A 19 -2.13 2.32 6.98
N GLU A 20 -1.84 3.56 7.39
CA GLU A 20 -2.67 4.73 7.06
C GLU A 20 -2.78 4.94 5.54
N ILE A 21 -1.65 4.91 4.81
CA ILE A 21 -1.63 5.06 3.35
C ILE A 21 -2.40 3.90 2.70
N LEU A 22 -2.18 2.66 3.14
CA LEU A 22 -2.86 1.49 2.61
C LEU A 22 -4.39 1.56 2.82
N ARG A 23 -4.87 2.08 3.96
CA ARG A 23 -6.32 2.33 4.17
C ARG A 23 -6.89 3.31 3.16
N ARG A 24 -6.17 4.39 2.84
CA ARG A 24 -6.58 5.37 1.82
C ARG A 24 -6.58 4.80 0.41
N ILE A 25 -5.71 3.82 0.11
CA ILE A 25 -5.70 3.16 -1.19
C ILE A 25 -6.84 2.12 -1.29
N LYS A 26 -7.15 1.42 -0.20
CA LYS A 26 -8.19 0.37 -0.17
C LYS A 26 -9.62 0.88 -0.39
N ILE A 27 -9.86 2.18 -0.18
CA ILE A 27 -11.18 2.78 -0.45
C ILE A 27 -11.41 3.09 -1.94
N ILE A 28 -10.40 2.92 -2.80
CA ILE A 28 -10.54 3.14 -4.24
C ILE A 28 -11.41 2.02 -4.83
N GLU A 29 -12.57 2.40 -5.36
CA GLU A 29 -13.49 1.46 -5.99
C GLU A 29 -12.86 0.76 -7.20
N GLY A 30 -13.21 -0.52 -7.39
CA GLY A 30 -12.70 -1.34 -8.49
C GLY A 30 -11.25 -1.84 -8.31
N VAL A 31 -10.56 -1.49 -7.22
CA VAL A 31 -9.20 -1.96 -6.95
C VAL A 31 -9.21 -3.09 -5.93
N THR A 32 -8.65 -4.23 -6.31
CA THR A 32 -8.48 -5.38 -5.40
C THR A 32 -7.23 -5.22 -4.53
N GLN A 33 -7.26 -5.75 -3.30
CA GLN A 33 -6.07 -5.79 -2.43
C GLN A 33 -4.86 -6.49 -3.07
N ARG A 34 -5.12 -7.44 -3.98
CA ARG A 34 -4.07 -8.13 -4.75
C ARG A 34 -3.40 -7.22 -5.77
N GLN A 35 -4.17 -6.37 -6.46
CA GLN A 35 -3.61 -5.37 -7.37
C GLN A 35 -2.77 -4.35 -6.59
N ILE A 36 -3.27 -3.90 -5.43
CA ILE A 36 -2.54 -3.02 -4.51
C ILE A 36 -1.19 -3.64 -4.12
N ALA A 37 -1.21 -4.89 -3.65
CA ALA A 37 -0.01 -5.63 -3.28
C ALA A 37 1.02 -5.72 -4.42
N ARG A 38 0.57 -6.01 -5.66
CA ARG A 38 1.45 -6.12 -6.84
C ARG A 38 2.06 -4.78 -7.25
N VAL A 39 1.30 -3.70 -7.21
CA VAL A 39 1.79 -2.36 -7.59
C VAL A 39 2.77 -1.80 -6.57
N ILE A 40 2.53 -2.07 -5.28
CA ILE A 40 3.36 -1.55 -4.18
C ILE A 40 4.58 -2.45 -3.90
N GLY A 41 4.52 -3.73 -4.29
CA GLY A 41 5.54 -4.73 -3.97
C GLY A 41 5.47 -5.22 -2.52
N LEU A 42 4.27 -5.26 -1.93
CA LEU A 42 4.03 -5.79 -0.59
C LEU A 42 3.35 -7.16 -0.65
N ASN A 43 3.51 -7.95 0.40
CA ASN A 43 2.67 -9.14 0.60
C ASN A 43 1.19 -8.72 0.72
N GLN A 44 0.30 -9.46 0.06
CA GLN A 44 -1.14 -9.30 0.19
C GLN A 44 -1.63 -9.32 1.65
N ASN A 45 -1.04 -10.13 2.52
CA ASN A 45 -1.37 -10.16 3.95
C ASN A 45 -1.08 -8.83 4.65
N THR A 46 -0.02 -8.13 4.24
CA THR A 46 0.31 -6.79 4.78
C THR A 46 -0.76 -5.78 4.37
N VAL A 47 -1.21 -5.83 3.12
CA VAL A 47 -2.30 -4.97 2.60
C VAL A 47 -3.64 -5.29 3.28
N PHE A 48 -3.91 -6.58 3.53
CA PHE A 48 -5.13 -7.03 4.20
C PHE A 48 -5.21 -6.54 5.65
N LYS A 49 -4.11 -6.66 6.42
CA LYS A 49 -4.06 -6.33 7.85
C LYS A 49 -3.99 -4.83 8.17
N ALA A 50 -3.54 -4.01 7.22
CA ALA A 50 -3.42 -2.56 7.38
C ALA A 50 -4.77 -1.90 7.69
#